data_AF-A0A2N6FYS5-F1
#
_entry.id   AF-A0A2N6FYS5-F1
#
_cell.length_a   1.000
_cell.length_b   1.000
_cell.length_c   1.000
_cell.angle_alpha   90.00
_cell.angle_beta   90.00
_cell.angle_gamma   90.00
#
_symmetry.space_group_name_H-M   'P 1'
#
loop_
_entity.id
_entity.type
_entity.pdbx_description
1 polymer ?
#
loop_
_entity_poly.entity_id
_entity_poly.type
_entity_poly.pdbx_seq_one_letter_code
_entity_poly.pdbx_strand_id
1 'polypeptide(L)'
;MESIIALEALIKENEAKIASHKQQIANHEAGINKLSRMAFASAENSLEISTELVTKYKSMLEELQTLNAKELEEKERLAYLAERKKYFDAQDSRIKLNKEQSNDKKLEALRIIEELPNDVKFEDKELFEMATKSIELGLSDLNDIYNKLEDIKGEFKAIKNKSDEKDIQELATLDFFIPIIVLHFYVLNSNIIQNINDENEKALQKQDALLKEINKKQEELIQSLQVQDGILNQLQSDENSDKEEIKNVQSTIGSLNNELNKTKEIKVPEIKTKTFSGFPKYQDWWIRELWVSHQAYFALYKWKEIITNLCITTEQKKAWSIIFDRWVFIKKLLNDKGKLAYNYHFAFDSLLSTYAELEEEIEIKNIESMEAIIDQITKKEDFSKNVKFHNVNTSYLKFKIDKLKSKDEGTNADVLF
;
A
#
# COMPACT_ATOMS: atom_id res chain seq x y z
N MET A 1 30.95 -38.52 32.25
CA MET A 1 30.29 -39.01 33.49
C MET A 1 31.11 -40.09 34.19
N GLU A 2 31.53 -41.17 33.51
CA GLU A 2 32.35 -42.25 34.11
C GLU A 2 33.65 -41.74 34.75
N SER A 3 34.33 -40.78 34.12
CA SER A 3 35.56 -40.17 34.66
C SER A 3 35.34 -39.34 35.93
N ILE A 4 34.18 -38.69 36.08
CA ILE A 4 33.82 -37.94 37.29
C ILE A 4 33.54 -38.92 38.43
N ILE A 5 32.77 -39.97 38.17
CA ILE A 5 32.45 -41.03 39.13
C ILE A 5 33.74 -41.74 39.60
N ALA A 6 34.67 -42.01 38.68
CA ALA A 6 35.97 -42.59 39.01
C ALA A 6 36.85 -41.67 39.86
N LEU A 7 36.89 -40.36 39.57
CA LEU A 7 37.62 -39.38 40.37
C LEU A 7 37.00 -39.21 41.77
N GLU A 8 35.67 -39.17 41.89
CA GLU A 8 34.98 -39.12 43.18
C GLU A 8 35.26 -40.38 44.02
N ALA A 9 35.27 -41.56 43.40
CA ALA A 9 35.64 -42.81 44.06
C ALA A 9 37.11 -42.79 44.54
N LEU A 10 38.04 -42.31 43.72
CA LEU A 10 39.46 -42.18 44.07
C LEU A 10 39.69 -41.15 45.19
N ILE A 11 38.97 -40.02 45.19
CA ILE A 11 39.01 -39.04 46.27
C ILE A 11 38.52 -39.69 47.57
N LYS A 12 37.38 -40.39 47.54
CA LYS A 12 36.79 -41.05 48.71
C LYS A 12 37.68 -42.15 49.28
N GLU A 13 38.34 -42.93 48.41
CA GLU A 13 39.28 -43.97 48.83
C GLU A 13 40.51 -43.38 49.53
N ASN A 14 41.09 -42.31 48.97
CA ASN A 14 42.26 -41.66 49.57
C ASN A 14 41.90 -40.86 50.83
N GLU A 15 40.72 -40.25 50.91
CA GLU A 15 40.21 -39.63 52.14
C GLU A 15 40.03 -40.66 53.28
N ALA A 16 39.58 -41.88 52.96
CA ALA A 16 39.51 -42.97 53.93
C ALA A 16 40.93 -43.42 54.40
N LYS A 17 41.91 -43.48 53.50
CA LYS A 17 43.32 -43.76 53.85
C LYS A 17 43.92 -42.67 54.74
N ILE A 18 43.67 -41.40 54.42
CA ILE A 18 44.07 -40.24 55.24
C ILE A 18 43.49 -40.35 56.65
N ALA A 19 42.19 -40.65 56.77
CA ALA A 19 41.53 -40.79 58.07
C ALA A 19 42.15 -41.92 58.91
N SER A 20 42.42 -43.08 58.28
CA SER A 20 43.07 -44.22 58.91
C SER A 20 44.50 -43.90 59.38
N HIS A 21 45.33 -43.28 58.54
CA HIS A 21 46.70 -42.92 58.88
C HIS A 21 46.77 -41.82 59.95
N LYS A 22 45.90 -40.80 59.89
CA LYS A 22 45.78 -39.80 60.97
C LYS A 22 45.43 -40.44 62.31
N GLN A 23 44.50 -41.40 62.31
CA GLN A 23 44.14 -42.13 63.53
C GLN A 23 45.29 -42.98 64.07
N GLN A 24 46.06 -43.63 63.19
CA GLN A 24 47.25 -44.41 63.57
C GLN A 24 48.35 -43.53 64.21
N ILE A 25 48.61 -42.36 63.62
CA ILE A 25 49.56 -41.38 64.15
C ILE A 25 49.09 -40.85 65.51
N ALA A 26 47.83 -40.46 65.63
CA ALA A 26 47.26 -39.97 66.89
C ALA A 26 47.33 -41.03 68.02
N ASN A 27 47.07 -42.31 67.71
CA ASN A 27 47.19 -43.41 68.67
C ASN A 27 48.63 -43.66 69.11
N HIS A 28 49.61 -43.40 68.24
CA HIS A 28 51.04 -43.47 68.56
C HIS A 28 51.46 -42.33 69.49
N GLU A 29 51.04 -41.10 69.19
CA GLU A 29 51.33 -39.90 70.00
C GLU A 29 50.69 -39.97 71.39
N ALA A 30 49.46 -40.49 71.48
CA ALA A 30 48.76 -40.72 72.75
C ALA A 30 49.35 -41.88 73.58
N GLY A 31 50.33 -42.62 73.04
CA GLY A 31 51.02 -43.71 73.74
C GLY A 31 50.22 -45.01 73.86
N ILE A 32 49.08 -45.12 73.17
CA ILE A 32 48.18 -46.29 73.22
C ILE A 32 48.80 -47.48 72.48
N ASN A 33 49.38 -47.24 71.29
CA ASN A 33 50.09 -48.24 70.50
C ASN A 33 51.39 -47.66 69.94
N LYS A 34 52.55 -48.10 70.46
CA LYS A 34 53.85 -47.59 70.02
C LYS A 34 54.28 -48.21 68.69
N LEU A 35 54.15 -47.46 67.59
CA LEU A 35 54.76 -47.75 66.30
C LEU A 35 56.29 -47.67 66.38
N SER A 36 56.97 -48.47 65.55
CA SER A 36 58.42 -48.31 65.36
C SER A 36 58.70 -46.98 64.66
N ARG A 37 59.90 -46.41 64.85
CA ARG A 37 60.31 -45.16 64.18
C ARG A 37 60.14 -45.23 62.66
N MET A 38 60.39 -46.41 62.06
CA MET A 38 60.20 -46.64 60.62
C MET A 38 58.72 -46.70 60.23
N ALA A 39 57.88 -47.35 61.03
CA ALA A 39 56.44 -47.44 60.78
C ALA A 39 55.75 -46.07 60.93
N PHE A 40 56.19 -45.25 61.89
CA PHE A 40 55.70 -43.88 62.07
C PHE A 40 56.05 -42.98 60.87
N ALA A 41 57.32 -42.95 60.47
CA ALA A 41 57.75 -42.19 59.29
C ALA A 41 57.06 -42.67 58.00
N SER A 42 56.78 -43.97 57.87
CA SER A 42 56.02 -44.52 56.75
C SER A 42 54.56 -44.05 56.76
N ALA A 43 53.92 -43.98 57.94
CA ALA A 43 52.54 -43.51 58.08
C ALA A 43 52.43 -42.00 57.80
N GLU A 44 53.41 -41.19 58.23
CA GLU A 44 53.49 -39.76 57.89
C GLU A 44 53.69 -39.56 56.39
N ASN A 45 54.63 -40.27 55.77
CA ASN A 45 54.87 -40.17 54.33
C ASN A 45 53.64 -40.64 53.52
N SER A 46 53.00 -41.75 53.93
CA SER A 46 51.76 -42.21 53.28
C SER A 46 50.59 -41.25 53.48
N LEU A 47 50.52 -40.57 54.62
CA LEU A 47 49.54 -39.51 54.87
C LEU A 47 49.78 -38.33 53.94
N GLU A 48 51.01 -37.85 53.82
CA GLU A 48 51.41 -36.75 52.94
C GLU A 48 51.09 -37.08 51.47
N ILE A 49 51.53 -38.24 50.97
CA ILE A 49 51.23 -38.72 49.62
C ILE A 49 49.72 -38.81 49.38
N SER A 50 48.95 -39.35 50.33
CA SER A 50 47.50 -39.45 50.17
C SER A 50 46.83 -38.08 50.15
N THR A 51 47.30 -37.12 50.95
CA THR A 51 46.79 -35.75 50.94
C THR A 51 47.08 -35.03 49.63
N GLU A 52 48.29 -35.18 49.06
CA GLU A 52 48.65 -34.62 47.76
C GLU A 52 47.83 -35.22 46.61
N LEU A 53 47.54 -36.52 46.68
CA LEU A 53 46.69 -37.17 45.68
C LEU A 53 45.24 -36.67 45.74
N VAL A 54 44.68 -36.46 46.94
CA VAL A 54 43.33 -35.90 47.09
C VAL A 54 43.24 -34.47 46.56
N THR A 55 44.23 -33.62 46.84
CA THR A 55 44.23 -32.24 46.32
C THR A 55 44.31 -32.23 44.79
N LYS A 56 45.15 -33.10 44.21
CA LYS A 56 45.26 -33.27 42.75
C LYS A 56 43.99 -33.80 42.11
N TYR A 57 43.33 -34.79 42.70
CA TYR A 57 42.08 -35.32 42.13
C TYR A 57 40.92 -34.33 42.27
N LYS A 58 40.88 -33.54 43.35
CA LYS A 58 39.90 -32.46 43.50
C LYS A 58 40.07 -31.37 42.44
N SER A 59 41.31 -30.94 42.17
CA SER A 59 41.56 -29.96 41.10
C SER A 59 41.17 -30.49 39.72
N MET A 60 41.49 -31.76 39.42
CA MET A 60 41.07 -32.42 38.16
C MET A 60 39.54 -32.52 38.03
N LEU A 61 38.83 -32.75 39.13
CA LEU A 61 37.38 -32.81 39.15
C LEU A 61 36.75 -31.43 38.90
N GLU A 62 37.29 -30.37 39.52
CA GLU A 62 36.86 -28.99 39.27
C GLU A 62 37.06 -28.59 37.81
N GLU A 63 38.21 -28.89 37.21
CA GLU A 63 38.48 -28.63 35.79
C GLU A 63 37.45 -29.32 34.87
N LEU A 64 37.17 -30.60 35.11
CA LEU A 64 36.16 -31.35 34.34
C LEU A 64 34.75 -30.79 34.51
N GLN A 65 34.38 -30.32 35.70
CA GLN A 65 33.08 -29.69 35.93
C GLN A 65 32.94 -28.37 35.17
N THR A 66 34.00 -27.54 35.13
CA THR A 66 33.98 -26.27 34.38
C THR A 66 33.90 -26.46 32.86
N LEU A 67 34.56 -27.50 32.32
CA LEU A 67 34.48 -27.83 30.89
C LEU A 67 33.07 -28.27 30.49
N ASN A 68 32.44 -29.14 31.29
CA ASN A 68 31.07 -29.57 31.04
C ASN A 68 30.07 -28.40 31.10
N ALA A 69 30.27 -27.44 32.01
CA ALA A 69 29.42 -26.25 32.09
C ALA A 69 29.53 -25.37 30.83
N LYS A 70 30.74 -25.13 30.31
CA LYS A 70 30.95 -24.36 29.08
C LYS A 70 30.37 -25.05 27.84
N GLU A 71 30.56 -26.37 27.72
CA GLU A 71 29.97 -27.14 26.62
C GLU A 71 28.43 -27.13 26.66
N LEU A 72 27.85 -27.11 27.86
CA LEU A 72 26.40 -26.99 28.04
C LEU A 72 25.91 -25.61 27.58
N GLU A 73 26.58 -24.52 27.98
CA GLU A 73 26.26 -23.16 27.53
C GLU A 73 26.38 -23.00 26.01
N GLU A 74 27.41 -23.58 25.39
CA GLU A 74 27.57 -23.55 23.94
C GLU A 74 26.45 -24.33 23.21
N LYS A 75 26.07 -25.50 23.74
CA LYS A 75 24.95 -26.26 23.19
C LYS A 75 23.63 -25.51 23.33
N GLU A 76 23.39 -24.85 24.45
CA GLU A 76 22.20 -24.01 24.67
C GLU A 76 22.18 -22.81 23.71
N ARG A 77 23.32 -22.14 23.49
CA ARG A 77 23.43 -21.06 22.50
C ARG A 77 23.16 -21.56 21.08
N LEU A 78 23.73 -22.70 20.69
CA LEU A 78 23.50 -23.29 19.37
C LEU A 78 22.03 -23.71 19.19
N ALA A 79 21.41 -24.27 20.23
CA ALA A 79 20.00 -24.60 20.22
C ALA A 79 19.13 -23.34 20.06
N TYR A 80 19.42 -22.28 20.81
CA TYR A 80 18.73 -20.99 20.70
C TYR A 80 18.87 -20.38 19.30
N LEU A 81 20.07 -20.40 18.71
CA LEU A 81 20.30 -19.91 17.35
C LEU A 81 19.56 -20.75 16.30
N ALA A 82 19.50 -22.07 16.48
CA ALA A 82 18.77 -22.97 15.60
C ALA A 82 17.25 -22.74 15.69
N GLU A 83 16.71 -22.55 16.89
CA GLU A 83 15.30 -22.19 17.11
C GLU A 83 14.98 -20.83 16.49
N ARG A 84 15.84 -19.84 16.71
CA ARG A 84 15.69 -18.51 16.11
C ARG A 84 15.75 -18.56 14.58
N LYS A 85 16.63 -19.39 14.00
CA LYS A 85 16.69 -19.60 12.55
C LYS A 85 15.40 -20.23 12.02
N LYS A 86 14.92 -21.31 12.66
CA LYS A 86 13.64 -21.96 12.30
C LYS A 86 12.46 -20.98 12.42
N TYR A 87 12.48 -20.10 13.41
CA TYR A 87 11.47 -19.06 13.55
C TYR A 87 11.46 -18.14 12.32
N PHE A 88 12.59 -17.62 11.88
CA PHE A 88 12.60 -16.74 10.70
C PHE A 88 12.36 -17.48 9.38
N ASP A 89 12.86 -18.70 9.23
CA ASP A 89 12.64 -19.49 8.00
C ASP A 89 11.15 -19.83 7.78
N ALA A 90 10.35 -19.90 8.87
CA ALA A 90 8.91 -20.14 8.80
C ALA A 90 8.05 -18.86 8.84
N GLN A 91 8.67 -17.68 8.79
CA GLN A 91 8.00 -16.38 8.97
C GLN A 91 6.93 -16.10 7.90
N ASP A 92 7.24 -16.35 6.62
CA ASP A 92 6.29 -16.15 5.51
C ASP A 92 4.98 -16.92 5.71
N SER A 93 5.09 -18.16 6.20
CA SER A 93 3.94 -19.02 6.43
C SER A 93 3.11 -18.52 7.61
N ARG A 94 3.75 -18.06 8.68
CA ARG A 94 3.05 -17.47 9.84
C ARG A 94 2.30 -16.20 9.47
N ILE A 95 2.93 -15.31 8.70
CA ILE A 95 2.30 -14.05 8.25
C ILE A 95 1.07 -14.34 7.38
N LYS A 96 1.18 -15.29 6.44
CA LYS A 96 0.06 -15.71 5.59
C LYS A 96 -1.11 -16.29 6.40
N LEU A 97 -0.81 -17.14 7.39
CA LEU A 97 -1.81 -17.85 8.20
C LEU A 97 -2.41 -17.00 9.34
N ASN A 98 -1.88 -15.81 9.62
CA ASN A 98 -2.38 -14.95 10.69
C ASN A 98 -3.84 -14.54 10.42
N LYS A 99 -4.77 -14.82 11.34
CA LYS A 99 -6.21 -14.49 11.14
C LYS A 99 -6.58 -13.07 11.56
N GLU A 100 -5.77 -12.42 12.38
CA GLU A 100 -6.09 -11.13 12.99
C GLU A 100 -5.81 -9.95 12.05
N GLN A 101 -4.80 -10.07 11.19
CA GLN A 101 -4.40 -9.00 10.29
C GLN A 101 -5.15 -9.06 8.96
N SER A 102 -5.47 -7.89 8.41
CA SER A 102 -6.07 -7.75 7.07
C SER A 102 -5.14 -8.30 5.97
N ASN A 103 -5.70 -8.78 4.87
CA ASN A 103 -4.89 -9.31 3.75
C ASN A 103 -3.89 -8.29 3.19
N ASP A 104 -4.26 -7.01 3.09
CA ASP A 104 -3.37 -5.97 2.56
C ASP A 104 -2.12 -5.80 3.43
N LYS A 105 -2.29 -5.75 4.76
CA LYS A 105 -1.17 -5.73 5.72
C LYS A 105 -0.27 -6.95 5.62
N LYS A 106 -0.82 -8.13 5.30
CA LYS A 106 -0.01 -9.34 5.11
C LYS A 106 0.80 -9.27 3.83
N LEU A 107 0.21 -8.80 2.74
CA LEU A 107 0.90 -8.64 1.46
C LEU A 107 2.04 -7.62 1.59
N GLU A 108 1.79 -6.50 2.25
CA GLU A 108 2.80 -5.48 2.47
C GLU A 108 3.93 -5.98 3.40
N ALA A 109 3.59 -6.71 4.47
CA ALA A 109 4.61 -7.32 5.33
C ALA A 109 5.49 -8.34 4.58
N LEU A 110 4.92 -9.09 3.63
CA LEU A 110 5.68 -10.01 2.77
C LEU A 110 6.59 -9.26 1.79
N ARG A 111 6.11 -8.15 1.19
CA ARG A 111 6.96 -7.28 0.35
C ARG A 111 8.15 -6.74 1.13
N ILE A 112 7.91 -6.27 2.35
CA ILE A 112 8.99 -5.78 3.23
C ILE A 112 10.01 -6.90 3.50
N ILE A 113 9.58 -8.15 3.71
CA ILE A 113 10.51 -9.28 3.88
C ILE A 113 11.37 -9.50 2.63
N GLU A 114 10.77 -9.45 1.44
CA GLU A 114 11.50 -9.63 0.17
C GLU A 114 12.52 -8.51 -0.09
N GLU A 115 12.26 -7.29 0.39
CA GLU A 115 13.16 -6.15 0.27
C GLU A 115 14.33 -6.19 1.27
N LEU A 116 14.20 -6.94 2.37
CA LEU A 116 15.21 -6.93 3.42
C LEU A 116 16.48 -7.71 3.02
N PRO A 117 17.68 -7.20 3.36
CA PRO A 117 18.89 -7.99 3.26
C PRO A 117 18.78 -9.25 4.11
N ASN A 118 19.34 -10.37 3.62
CA ASN A 118 19.30 -11.68 4.31
C ASN A 118 19.81 -11.67 5.76
N ASP A 119 20.62 -10.68 6.12
CA ASP A 119 21.23 -10.51 7.44
C ASP A 119 20.34 -9.74 8.43
N VAL A 120 19.33 -9.03 7.94
CA VAL A 120 18.40 -8.23 8.74
C VAL A 120 17.10 -9.00 8.93
N LYS A 121 16.73 -9.24 10.19
CA LYS A 121 15.51 -9.98 10.53
C LYS A 121 14.68 -9.19 11.53
N PHE A 122 13.45 -8.87 11.15
CA PHE A 122 12.46 -8.21 12.02
C PHE A 122 11.46 -9.21 12.55
N GLU A 123 10.96 -8.96 13.76
CA GLU A 123 9.91 -9.79 14.35
C GLU A 123 8.56 -9.56 13.64
N ASP A 124 7.64 -10.53 13.74
CA ASP A 124 6.34 -10.47 13.07
C ASP A 124 5.56 -9.18 13.45
N LYS A 125 5.67 -8.73 14.71
CA LYS A 125 5.00 -7.52 15.20
C LYS A 125 5.58 -6.25 14.55
N GLU A 126 6.90 -6.15 14.47
CA GLU A 126 7.60 -5.01 13.86
C GLU A 126 7.27 -4.91 12.37
N LEU A 127 7.22 -6.05 11.68
CA LEU A 127 6.82 -6.11 10.26
C LEU A 127 5.39 -5.62 10.05
N PHE A 128 4.44 -5.97 10.91
CA PHE A 128 3.07 -5.48 10.78
C PHE A 128 2.93 -3.99 11.14
N GLU A 129 3.72 -3.48 12.08
CA GLU A 129 3.79 -2.04 12.38
C GLU A 129 4.38 -1.26 11.18
N MET A 130 5.46 -1.76 10.59
CA MET A 130 6.06 -1.21 9.37
C MET A 130 5.10 -1.27 8.18
N ALA A 131 4.43 -2.40 7.96
CA ALA A 131 3.43 -2.56 6.91
C ALA A 131 2.27 -1.57 7.09
N THR A 132 1.80 -1.38 8.32
CA THR A 132 0.76 -0.38 8.62
C THR A 132 1.25 1.02 8.25
N LYS A 133 2.49 1.36 8.62
CA LYS A 133 3.08 2.66 8.29
C LYS A 133 3.34 2.84 6.80
N SER A 134 3.75 1.78 6.10
CA SER A 134 3.97 1.78 4.64
C SER A 134 2.67 2.06 3.90
N ILE A 135 1.58 1.38 4.29
CA ILE A 135 0.24 1.59 3.73
C ILE A 135 -0.27 3.01 4.03
N GLU A 136 -0.11 3.49 5.27
CA GLU A 136 -0.50 4.86 5.65
C GLU A 136 0.23 5.93 4.82
N LEU A 137 1.51 5.70 4.51
CA LEU A 137 2.34 6.62 3.73
C LEU A 137 2.25 6.39 2.22
N GLY A 138 1.62 5.30 1.77
CA GLY A 138 1.52 4.94 0.36
C GLY A 138 2.88 4.68 -0.31
N LEU A 139 3.87 4.12 0.43
CA LEU A 139 5.25 4.00 -0.07
C LEU A 139 5.36 3.05 -1.27
N SER A 140 4.59 1.96 -1.28
CA SER A 140 4.49 1.03 -2.41
C SER A 140 4.04 1.76 -3.69
N ASP A 141 2.99 2.57 -3.61
CA ASP A 141 2.48 3.34 -4.76
C ASP A 141 3.52 4.36 -5.24
N LEU A 142 4.25 4.99 -4.31
CA LEU A 142 5.32 5.93 -4.63
C LEU A 142 6.50 5.26 -5.36
N ASN A 143 6.87 4.04 -4.96
CA ASN A 143 7.91 3.26 -5.63
C ASN A 143 7.49 2.89 -7.06
N ASP A 144 6.24 2.46 -7.26
CA ASP A 144 5.71 2.15 -8.59
C ASP A 144 5.70 3.39 -9.50
N ILE A 145 5.25 4.53 -8.98
CA ILE A 145 5.29 5.82 -9.68
C ILE A 145 6.73 6.25 -9.99
N TYR A 146 7.67 6.04 -9.07
CA TYR A 146 9.08 6.36 -9.27
C TYR A 146 9.71 5.50 -10.37
N ASN A 147 9.49 4.18 -10.33
CA ASN A 147 9.96 3.26 -11.36
C ASN A 147 9.42 3.66 -12.74
N LYS A 148 8.13 4.00 -12.79
CA LYS A 148 7.50 4.49 -14.03
C LYS A 148 8.12 5.80 -14.53
N LEU A 149 8.48 6.71 -13.62
CA LEU A 149 9.18 7.94 -13.98
C LEU A 149 10.57 7.66 -14.56
N GLU A 150 11.31 6.69 -14.00
CA GLU A 150 12.62 6.30 -14.51
C GLU A 150 12.51 5.64 -15.90
N ASP A 151 11.47 4.82 -16.14
CA ASP A 151 11.17 4.27 -17.47
C ASP A 151 10.94 5.40 -18.49
N ILE A 152 10.05 6.35 -18.16
CA ILE A 152 9.74 7.51 -19.03
C ILE A 152 11.00 8.34 -19.30
N LYS A 153 11.83 8.59 -18.27
CA LYS A 153 13.11 9.32 -18.45
C LYS A 153 14.08 8.55 -19.35
N GLY A 154 14.15 7.23 -19.19
CA GLY A 154 14.99 6.35 -20.01
C GLY A 154 14.57 6.41 -21.48
N GLU A 155 13.29 6.26 -21.76
CA GLU A 155 12.74 6.37 -23.11
C GLU A 155 12.90 7.77 -23.70
N PHE A 156 12.63 8.82 -22.92
CA PHE A 156 12.81 10.21 -23.35
C PHE A 156 14.25 10.46 -23.81
N LYS A 157 15.24 10.03 -23.01
CA LYS A 157 16.66 10.14 -23.37
C LYS A 157 16.98 9.32 -24.61
N ALA A 158 16.43 8.12 -24.75
CA ALA A 158 16.66 7.28 -25.92
C ALA A 158 16.10 7.88 -27.22
N ILE A 159 14.94 8.54 -27.17
CA ILE A 159 14.35 9.24 -28.31
C ILE A 159 15.16 10.50 -28.63
N LYS A 160 15.56 11.27 -27.60
CA LYS A 160 16.37 12.49 -27.75
C LYS A 160 17.75 12.21 -28.37
N ASN A 161 18.46 11.17 -27.91
CA ASN A 161 19.82 10.85 -28.37
C ASN A 161 19.90 10.43 -29.86
N LYS A 162 18.76 10.13 -30.49
CA LYS A 162 18.69 9.87 -31.94
C LYS A 162 18.71 11.15 -32.79
N SER A 163 18.78 12.32 -32.17
CA SER A 163 18.67 13.61 -32.85
C SER A 163 19.94 14.46 -32.73
N ASP A 164 20.29 15.18 -33.80
CA ASP A 164 21.54 15.93 -33.92
C ASP A 164 21.71 16.97 -32.80
N GLU A 165 22.79 16.82 -32.02
CA GLU A 165 23.21 17.72 -30.94
C GLU A 165 23.60 19.09 -31.49
N LYS A 166 22.63 19.99 -31.64
CA LYS A 166 22.92 21.42 -31.60
C LYS A 166 22.35 22.01 -30.33
N ASP A 167 23.28 22.47 -29.51
CA ASP A 167 23.11 23.01 -28.16
C ASP A 167 21.81 23.76 -27.94
N ILE A 168 21.04 23.31 -26.95
CA ILE A 168 20.04 24.17 -26.31
C ILE A 168 20.10 23.92 -24.81
N GLN A 169 21.15 24.46 -24.17
CA GLN A 169 21.21 24.58 -22.71
C GLN A 169 19.94 25.25 -22.14
N GLU A 170 19.29 26.13 -22.92
CA GLU A 170 18.01 26.78 -22.56
C GLU A 170 16.82 25.81 -22.44
N LEU A 171 16.91 24.57 -22.96
CA LEU A 171 15.87 23.54 -22.84
C LEU A 171 16.25 22.42 -21.86
N ALA A 172 17.38 22.54 -21.14
CA ALA A 172 17.78 21.55 -20.15
C ALA A 172 16.73 21.36 -19.05
N THR A 173 15.96 22.41 -18.72
CA THR A 173 14.83 22.30 -17.78
C THR A 173 13.69 21.42 -18.31
N LEU A 174 13.51 21.34 -19.63
CA LEU A 174 12.50 20.47 -20.25
C LEU A 174 12.84 18.99 -20.14
N ASP A 175 14.12 18.65 -20.00
CA ASP A 175 14.53 17.26 -19.74
C ASP A 175 13.94 16.72 -18.43
N PHE A 176 13.63 17.61 -17.48
CA PHE A 176 12.94 17.26 -16.24
C PHE A 176 11.43 17.41 -16.36
N PHE A 177 10.95 18.51 -16.96
CA PHE A 177 9.52 18.79 -16.97
C PHE A 177 8.71 17.88 -17.90
N ILE A 178 9.24 17.47 -19.06
CA ILE A 178 8.51 16.61 -19.99
C ILE A 178 8.19 15.25 -19.35
N PRO A 179 9.16 14.48 -18.82
CA PRO A 179 8.87 13.21 -18.16
C PRO A 179 7.87 13.34 -17.00
N ILE A 180 7.98 14.41 -16.21
CA ILE A 180 7.08 14.68 -15.09
C ILE A 180 5.65 14.92 -15.58
N ILE A 181 5.46 15.70 -16.65
CA ILE A 181 4.11 15.92 -17.19
C ILE A 181 3.54 14.64 -17.79
N VAL A 182 4.33 13.87 -18.53
CA VAL A 182 3.90 12.57 -19.07
C VAL A 182 3.45 11.65 -17.94
N LEU A 183 4.22 11.57 -16.85
CA LEU A 183 3.83 10.82 -15.66
C LEU A 183 2.50 11.31 -15.07
N HIS A 184 2.30 12.62 -14.95
CA HIS A 184 1.03 13.15 -14.44
C HIS A 184 -0.16 12.77 -15.34
N PHE A 185 0.03 12.75 -16.67
CA PHE A 185 -1.01 12.28 -17.59
C PHE A 185 -1.28 10.78 -17.43
N TYR A 186 -0.23 9.96 -17.30
CA TYR A 186 -0.36 8.52 -17.02
C TYR A 186 -1.17 8.27 -15.74
N VAL A 187 -0.81 8.95 -14.65
CA VAL A 187 -1.50 8.84 -13.36
C VAL A 187 -2.94 9.36 -13.44
N LEU A 188 -3.19 10.43 -14.19
CA LEU A 188 -4.56 10.91 -14.40
C LEU A 188 -5.39 9.87 -15.17
N ASN A 189 -4.84 9.29 -16.23
CA ASN A 189 -5.51 8.29 -17.05
C ASN A 189 -5.86 7.04 -16.23
N SER A 190 -4.88 6.49 -15.50
CA SER A 190 -5.10 5.32 -14.64
C SER A 190 -6.17 5.57 -13.58
N ASN A 191 -6.15 6.75 -12.95
CA ASN A 191 -7.14 7.13 -11.95
C ASN A 191 -8.55 7.30 -12.53
N ILE A 192 -8.69 7.80 -13.76
CA ILE A 192 -10.00 7.90 -14.42
C ILE A 192 -10.55 6.50 -14.68
N ILE A 193 -9.73 5.59 -15.24
CA ILE A 193 -10.12 4.21 -15.51
C ILE A 193 -10.52 3.48 -14.22
N GLN A 194 -9.70 3.60 -13.17
CA GLN A 194 -9.98 2.99 -11.88
C GLN A 194 -11.31 3.48 -11.28
N ASN A 195 -11.56 4.79 -11.28
CA ASN A 195 -12.82 5.33 -10.76
C ASN A 195 -14.05 4.89 -11.57
N ILE A 196 -13.91 4.75 -12.90
CA ILE A 196 -14.98 4.21 -13.75
C ILE A 196 -15.28 2.75 -13.39
N ASN A 197 -14.23 1.94 -13.18
CA ASN A 197 -14.39 0.56 -12.77
C ASN A 197 -15.05 0.46 -11.38
N ASP A 198 -14.62 1.28 -10.42
CA ASP A 198 -15.21 1.34 -9.08
C ASP A 198 -16.69 1.74 -9.10
N GLU A 199 -17.07 2.70 -9.96
CA GLU A 199 -18.48 3.08 -10.15
C GLU A 199 -19.30 1.93 -10.76
N ASN A 200 -18.74 1.23 -11.75
CA ASN A 200 -19.37 0.08 -12.39
C ASN A 200 -19.54 -1.08 -11.40
N GLU A 201 -18.52 -1.38 -10.59
CA GLU A 201 -18.58 -2.42 -9.55
C GLU A 201 -19.61 -2.08 -8.47
N LYS A 202 -19.64 -0.83 -8.00
CA LYS A 202 -20.66 -0.37 -7.04
C LYS A 202 -22.07 -0.46 -7.61
N ALA A 203 -22.24 -0.17 -8.90
CA ALA A 203 -23.52 -0.34 -9.57
C ALA A 203 -23.93 -1.82 -9.63
N LEU A 204 -22.99 -2.70 -9.97
CA LEU A 204 -23.21 -4.15 -10.04
C LEU A 204 -23.57 -4.72 -8.66
N GLN A 205 -22.84 -4.37 -7.62
CA GLN A 205 -23.11 -4.80 -6.25
C GLN A 205 -24.50 -4.35 -5.76
N LYS A 206 -24.93 -3.13 -6.11
CA LYS A 206 -26.28 -2.64 -5.78
C LYS A 206 -27.35 -3.45 -6.50
N GLN A 207 -27.12 -3.81 -7.77
CA GLN A 207 -28.04 -4.67 -8.52
C GLN A 207 -28.12 -6.07 -7.92
N ASP A 208 -26.98 -6.66 -7.56
CA ASP A 208 -26.93 -7.98 -6.92
C ASP A 208 -27.61 -7.97 -5.55
N ALA A 209 -27.45 -6.91 -4.76
CA ALA A 209 -28.13 -6.74 -3.48
C ALA A 209 -29.65 -6.67 -3.66
N LEU A 210 -30.13 -5.88 -4.63
CA LEU A 210 -31.56 -5.79 -4.96
C LEU A 210 -32.12 -7.14 -5.45
N LEU A 211 -31.38 -7.87 -6.27
CA LEU A 211 -31.77 -9.22 -6.72
C LEU A 211 -31.86 -10.20 -5.55
N LYS A 212 -30.90 -10.17 -4.63
CA LYS A 212 -30.93 -11.01 -3.41
C LYS A 212 -32.12 -10.66 -2.51
N GLU A 213 -32.44 -9.38 -2.34
CA GLU A 213 -33.60 -8.95 -1.58
C GLU A 213 -34.92 -9.39 -2.23
N ILE A 214 -35.03 -9.27 -3.56
CA ILE A 214 -36.20 -9.73 -4.31
C ILE A 214 -36.35 -11.24 -4.17
N ASN A 215 -35.27 -12.01 -4.37
CA ASN A 215 -35.29 -13.47 -4.25
C ASN A 215 -35.65 -13.91 -2.82
N LYS A 216 -35.08 -13.28 -1.79
CA LYS A 216 -35.41 -13.57 -0.39
C LYS A 216 -36.89 -13.33 -0.10
N LYS A 217 -37.45 -12.20 -0.56
CA LYS A 217 -38.88 -11.91 -0.42
C LYS A 217 -39.76 -12.93 -1.17
N GLN A 218 -39.33 -13.36 -2.36
CA GLN A 218 -40.04 -14.41 -3.10
C GLN A 218 -40.01 -15.76 -2.36
N GLU A 219 -38.87 -16.15 -1.79
CA GLU A 219 -38.74 -17.38 -1.01
C GLU A 219 -39.61 -17.35 0.26
N GLU A 220 -39.61 -16.25 1.00
CA GLU A 220 -40.47 -16.04 2.18
C GLU A 220 -41.96 -16.13 1.82
N LEU A 221 -42.37 -15.53 0.70
CA LEU A 221 -43.75 -15.60 0.19
C LEU A 221 -44.12 -17.02 -0.26
N ILE A 222 -43.21 -17.74 -0.94
CA ILE A 222 -43.45 -19.13 -1.39
C ILE A 222 -43.58 -20.07 -0.19
N GLN A 223 -42.72 -19.95 0.82
CA GLN A 223 -42.82 -20.74 2.05
C GLN A 223 -44.14 -20.46 2.79
N SER A 224 -44.54 -19.19 2.87
CA SER A 224 -45.81 -18.80 3.48
C SER A 224 -47.01 -19.37 2.73
N LEU A 225 -46.97 -19.37 1.39
CA LEU A 225 -47.99 -20.00 0.55
C LEU A 225 -48.06 -21.52 0.78
N GLN A 226 -46.93 -22.22 0.83
CA GLN A 226 -46.88 -23.67 1.08
C GLN A 226 -47.48 -24.05 2.44
N VAL A 227 -47.23 -23.25 3.48
CA VAL A 227 -47.81 -23.46 4.81
C VAL A 227 -49.34 -23.26 4.78
N GLN A 228 -49.82 -22.19 4.14
CA GLN A 228 -51.25 -21.91 4.02
C GLN A 228 -51.98 -22.95 3.16
N ASP A 229 -51.37 -23.43 2.07
CA ASP A 229 -51.88 -24.53 1.25
C ASP A 229 -51.95 -25.85 2.05
N GLY A 230 -50.95 -26.12 2.89
CA GLY A 230 -50.94 -27.27 3.79
C GLY A 230 -52.09 -27.24 4.82
N ILE A 231 -52.34 -26.07 5.41
CA ILE A 231 -53.46 -25.82 6.33
C ILE A 231 -54.81 -25.98 5.60
N LEU A 232 -54.93 -25.44 4.40
CA LEU A 232 -56.14 -25.54 3.58
C LEU A 232 -56.48 -27.00 3.25
N ASN A 233 -55.49 -27.81 2.88
CA ASN A 233 -55.68 -29.23 2.57
C ASN A 233 -56.13 -30.04 3.80
N GLN A 234 -55.60 -29.73 4.98
CA GLN A 234 -56.02 -30.36 6.23
C GLN A 234 -57.48 -30.00 6.58
N LEU A 235 -57.82 -28.71 6.52
CA LEU A 235 -59.18 -28.22 6.80
C LEU A 235 -60.21 -28.77 5.81
N GLN A 236 -59.84 -29.05 4.55
CA GLN A 236 -60.73 -29.67 3.57
C GLN A 236 -60.92 -31.18 3.76
N SER A 237 -59.99 -31.86 4.47
CA SER A 237 -60.07 -33.29 4.76
C SER A 237 -60.86 -33.63 6.03
N ASP A 238 -61.06 -32.67 6.93
CA ASP A 238 -61.88 -32.82 8.13
C ASP A 238 -63.37 -32.54 7.84
N GLU A 239 -64.25 -33.50 8.13
CA GLU A 239 -65.70 -33.40 7.89
C GLU A 239 -66.43 -32.36 8.78
N ASN A 240 -65.75 -31.80 9.80
CA ASN A 240 -66.29 -30.85 10.79
C ASN A 240 -65.74 -29.42 10.65
N SER A 241 -65.03 -29.10 9.56
CA SER A 241 -64.38 -27.79 9.40
C SER A 241 -65.36 -26.64 9.14
N ASP A 242 -65.12 -25.50 9.80
CA ASP A 242 -65.94 -24.30 9.65
C ASP A 242 -65.73 -23.66 8.26
N LYS A 243 -66.82 -23.49 7.51
CA LYS A 243 -66.79 -22.89 6.16
C LYS A 243 -66.22 -21.46 6.14
N GLU A 244 -66.30 -20.73 7.26
CA GLU A 244 -65.68 -19.41 7.41
C GLU A 244 -64.15 -19.48 7.50
N GLU A 245 -63.59 -20.51 8.16
CA GLU A 245 -62.14 -20.69 8.28
C GLU A 245 -61.51 -21.03 6.92
N ILE A 246 -62.14 -21.93 6.15
CA ILE A 246 -61.72 -22.25 4.78
C ILE A 246 -61.69 -20.99 3.90
N LYS A 247 -62.71 -20.12 4.04
CA LYS A 247 -62.83 -18.88 3.27
C LYS A 247 -61.76 -17.84 3.65
N ASN A 248 -61.37 -17.79 4.93
CA ASN A 248 -60.31 -16.91 5.42
C ASN A 248 -58.91 -17.36 4.96
N VAL A 249 -58.64 -18.66 4.94
CA VAL A 249 -57.37 -19.20 4.40
C VAL A 249 -57.28 -18.94 2.89
N GLN A 250 -58.38 -19.13 2.15
CA GLN A 250 -58.44 -18.82 0.71
C GLN A 250 -58.21 -17.33 0.39
N SER A 251 -58.74 -16.40 1.19
CA SER A 251 -58.51 -14.97 0.99
C SER A 251 -57.05 -14.58 1.29
N THR A 252 -56.42 -15.24 2.25
CA THR A 252 -55.00 -15.07 2.61
C THR A 252 -54.07 -15.61 1.51
N ILE A 253 -54.39 -16.76 0.90
CA ILE A 253 -53.67 -17.27 -0.28
C ILE A 253 -53.83 -16.32 -1.47
N GLY A 254 -55.03 -15.75 -1.65
CA GLY A 254 -55.30 -14.73 -2.68
C GLY A 254 -54.47 -13.46 -2.51
N SER A 255 -54.29 -12.96 -1.28
CA SER A 255 -53.45 -11.79 -1.01
C SER A 255 -51.96 -12.09 -1.22
N LEU A 256 -51.47 -13.23 -0.73
CA LEU A 256 -50.08 -13.67 -0.90
C LEU A 256 -49.71 -13.87 -2.37
N ASN A 257 -50.59 -14.45 -3.18
CA ASN A 257 -50.38 -14.59 -4.63
C ASN A 257 -50.32 -13.23 -5.35
N ASN A 258 -51.14 -12.26 -4.92
CA ASN A 258 -51.09 -10.91 -5.45
C ASN A 258 -49.78 -10.20 -5.09
N GLU A 259 -49.26 -10.39 -3.88
CA GLU A 259 -47.95 -9.87 -3.46
C GLU A 259 -46.79 -10.54 -4.20
N LEU A 260 -46.87 -11.85 -4.42
CA LEU A 260 -45.87 -12.58 -5.21
C LEU A 260 -45.83 -12.09 -6.66
N ASN A 261 -46.98 -11.86 -7.28
CA ASN A 261 -47.06 -11.32 -8.64
C ASN A 261 -46.50 -9.90 -8.72
N LYS A 262 -46.81 -9.04 -7.76
CA LYS A 262 -46.21 -7.69 -7.64
C LYS A 262 -44.69 -7.75 -7.48
N THR A 263 -44.17 -8.72 -6.75
CA THR A 263 -42.73 -8.90 -6.52
C THR A 263 -42.01 -9.42 -7.76
N LYS A 264 -42.68 -10.23 -8.60
CA LYS A 264 -42.18 -10.70 -9.90
C LYS A 264 -42.17 -9.60 -10.97
N GLU A 265 -43.04 -8.60 -10.85
CA GLU A 265 -43.12 -7.46 -11.78
C GLU A 265 -42.08 -6.36 -11.50
N ILE A 266 -41.29 -6.47 -10.43
CA ILE A 266 -40.22 -5.50 -10.12
C ILE A 266 -39.15 -5.59 -11.22
N LYS A 267 -39.14 -4.59 -12.11
CA LYS A 267 -38.12 -4.45 -13.14
C LYS A 267 -36.81 -3.96 -12.52
N VAL A 268 -35.79 -4.81 -12.55
CA VAL A 268 -34.43 -4.43 -12.19
C VAL A 268 -33.88 -3.51 -13.29
N PRO A 269 -33.36 -2.31 -12.96
CA PRO A 269 -32.82 -1.41 -13.96
C PRO A 269 -31.58 -2.01 -14.64
N GLU A 270 -31.50 -1.91 -15.97
CA GLU A 270 -30.32 -2.30 -16.73
C GLU A 270 -29.15 -1.35 -16.43
N ILE A 271 -28.03 -1.91 -15.97
CA ILE A 271 -26.80 -1.13 -15.76
C ILE A 271 -26.17 -0.85 -17.11
N LYS A 272 -26.05 0.43 -17.47
CA LYS A 272 -25.15 0.86 -18.53
C LYS A 272 -23.76 1.04 -17.93
N THR A 273 -22.87 0.10 -18.21
CA THR A 273 -21.46 0.22 -17.82
C THR A 273 -20.83 1.40 -18.54
N LYS A 274 -20.15 2.26 -17.80
CA LYS A 274 -19.35 3.34 -18.40
C LYS A 274 -18.04 2.74 -18.88
N THR A 275 -17.61 3.10 -20.08
CA THR A 275 -16.30 2.72 -20.63
C THR A 275 -15.50 3.98 -20.94
N PHE A 276 -14.19 3.93 -20.68
CA PHE A 276 -13.27 5.00 -21.07
C PHE A 276 -12.77 4.72 -22.48
N SER A 277 -13.00 5.65 -23.40
CA SER A 277 -12.63 5.50 -24.81
C SER A 277 -11.32 6.20 -25.18
N GLY A 278 -10.53 6.63 -24.19
CA GLY A 278 -9.32 7.44 -24.39
C GLY A 278 -9.60 8.95 -24.35
N PHE A 279 -8.53 9.74 -24.38
CA PHE A 279 -8.63 11.19 -24.47
C PHE A 279 -8.94 11.64 -25.91
N PRO A 280 -9.72 12.73 -26.08
CA PRO A 280 -9.94 13.31 -27.40
C PRO A 280 -8.63 13.85 -27.98
N LYS A 281 -8.40 13.63 -29.27
CA LYS A 281 -7.24 14.19 -29.98
C LYS A 281 -7.20 15.71 -29.88
N TYR A 282 -6.01 16.27 -29.77
CA TYR A 282 -5.79 17.71 -29.75
C TYR A 282 -5.22 18.20 -31.09
N GLN A 283 -5.31 19.50 -31.36
CA GLN A 283 -4.72 20.10 -32.57
C GLN A 283 -3.66 21.13 -32.19
N ASP A 284 -2.46 21.03 -32.78
CA ASP A 284 -1.33 21.92 -32.40
C ASP A 284 -1.61 23.40 -32.66
N TRP A 285 -2.38 23.73 -33.71
CA TRP A 285 -2.69 25.13 -34.03
C TRP A 285 -3.42 25.85 -32.90
N TRP A 286 -4.19 25.13 -32.06
CA TRP A 286 -4.83 25.70 -30.86
C TRP A 286 -3.82 26.30 -29.89
N ILE A 287 -2.66 25.64 -29.73
CA ILE A 287 -1.61 26.06 -28.81
C ILE A 287 -0.69 27.09 -29.48
N ARG A 288 -0.36 26.88 -30.76
CA ARG A 288 0.47 27.80 -31.53
C ARG A 288 -0.16 29.20 -31.62
N GLU A 289 -1.47 29.26 -31.85
CA GLU A 289 -2.22 30.49 -32.08
C GLU A 289 -3.03 30.98 -30.88
N LEU A 290 -2.81 30.38 -29.69
CA LEU A 290 -3.57 30.65 -28.46
C LEU A 290 -3.76 32.13 -28.13
N TRP A 291 -2.74 32.96 -28.40
CA TRP A 291 -2.74 34.41 -28.09
C TRP A 291 -3.10 35.30 -29.27
N VAL A 292 -3.26 34.71 -30.47
CA VAL A 292 -3.47 35.44 -31.73
C VAL A 292 -4.90 35.21 -32.24
N SER A 293 -5.45 34.02 -32.01
CA SER A 293 -6.78 33.63 -32.44
C SER A 293 -7.69 33.32 -31.25
N HIS A 294 -8.80 34.07 -31.17
CA HIS A 294 -9.86 33.79 -30.20
C HIS A 294 -10.52 32.43 -30.45
N GLN A 295 -10.54 31.94 -31.70
CA GLN A 295 -11.02 30.60 -32.04
C GLN A 295 -10.09 29.52 -31.46
N ALA A 296 -8.77 29.70 -31.58
CA ALA A 296 -7.77 28.79 -31.00
C ALA A 296 -7.92 28.70 -29.47
N TYR A 297 -8.06 29.85 -28.80
CA TYR A 297 -8.33 29.90 -27.36
C TYR A 297 -9.62 29.17 -27.00
N PHE A 298 -10.71 29.46 -27.71
CA PHE A 298 -12.00 28.88 -27.41
C PHE A 298 -12.02 27.36 -27.63
N ALA A 299 -11.44 26.89 -28.74
CA ALA A 299 -11.27 25.48 -29.05
C ALA A 299 -10.49 24.74 -27.97
N LEU A 300 -9.35 25.30 -27.55
CA LEU A 300 -8.51 24.71 -26.51
C LEU A 300 -9.25 24.61 -25.16
N TYR A 301 -10.02 25.65 -24.78
CA TYR A 301 -10.79 25.63 -23.54
C TYR A 301 -12.00 24.70 -23.61
N LYS A 302 -12.63 24.56 -24.78
CA LYS A 302 -13.67 23.54 -25.00
C LYS A 302 -13.10 22.13 -24.90
N TRP A 303 -11.92 21.90 -25.47
CA TRP A 303 -11.20 20.64 -25.31
C TRP A 303 -10.83 20.36 -23.85
N LYS A 304 -10.35 21.38 -23.11
CA LYS A 304 -10.13 21.30 -21.65
C LYS A 304 -11.41 20.91 -20.90
N GLU A 305 -12.55 21.48 -21.28
CA GLU A 305 -13.86 21.20 -20.69
C GLU A 305 -14.30 19.75 -20.94
N ILE A 306 -14.10 19.22 -22.15
CA ILE A 306 -14.41 17.82 -22.48
C ILE A 306 -13.65 16.87 -21.54
N ILE A 307 -12.34 17.05 -21.38
CA ILE A 307 -11.54 16.21 -20.48
C ILE A 307 -11.93 16.43 -19.01
N THR A 308 -12.28 17.66 -18.63
CA THR A 308 -12.79 17.96 -17.27
C THR A 308 -14.08 17.18 -16.97
N ASN A 309 -14.92 16.93 -17.97
CA ASN A 309 -16.14 16.15 -17.82
C ASN A 309 -15.88 14.63 -17.71
N LEU A 310 -14.73 14.15 -18.18
CA LEU A 310 -14.28 12.77 -17.96
C LEU A 310 -13.76 12.57 -16.52
N CYS A 311 -13.31 13.65 -15.86
CA CYS A 311 -12.89 13.60 -14.47
C CYS A 311 -14.09 13.50 -13.52
N ILE A 312 -14.14 12.44 -12.72
CA ILE A 312 -15.25 12.15 -11.81
C ILE A 312 -15.12 12.98 -10.53
N THR A 313 -13.94 12.96 -9.91
CA THR A 313 -13.71 13.60 -8.60
C THR A 313 -13.27 15.06 -8.73
N THR A 314 -13.44 15.84 -7.65
CA THR A 314 -13.02 17.24 -7.64
C THR A 314 -11.50 17.38 -7.65
N GLU A 315 -10.81 16.41 -7.07
CA GLU A 315 -9.37 16.26 -7.00
C GLU A 315 -8.81 16.00 -8.41
N GLN A 316 -9.44 15.11 -9.18
CA GLN A 316 -9.09 14.87 -10.59
C GLN A 316 -9.25 16.14 -11.43
N LYS A 317 -10.34 16.90 -11.23
CA LYS A 317 -10.55 18.18 -11.95
C LYS A 317 -9.47 19.22 -11.61
N LYS A 318 -9.06 19.30 -10.34
CA LYS A 318 -7.95 20.17 -9.91
C LYS A 318 -6.62 19.71 -10.51
N ALA A 319 -6.33 18.41 -10.45
CA ALA A 319 -5.12 17.82 -11.04
C ALA A 319 -5.07 18.06 -12.54
N TRP A 320 -6.19 17.83 -13.26
CA TRP A 320 -6.31 18.11 -14.68
C TRP A 320 -6.04 19.58 -15.00
N SER A 321 -6.57 20.53 -14.23
CA SER A 321 -6.27 21.95 -14.48
C SER A 321 -4.77 22.23 -14.39
N ILE A 322 -4.07 21.67 -13.40
CA ILE A 322 -2.62 21.84 -13.23
C ILE A 322 -1.86 21.18 -14.39
N ILE A 323 -2.25 19.96 -14.76
CA ILE A 323 -1.64 19.21 -15.87
C ILE A 323 -1.81 19.98 -17.17
N PHE A 324 -3.03 20.43 -17.47
CA PHE A 324 -3.36 21.22 -18.64
C PHE A 324 -2.52 22.50 -18.71
N ASP A 325 -2.48 23.29 -17.63
CA ASP A 325 -1.75 24.57 -17.63
C ASP A 325 -0.24 24.35 -17.88
N ARG A 326 0.33 23.30 -17.27
CA ARG A 326 1.74 22.93 -17.48
C ARG A 326 1.99 22.36 -18.89
N TRP A 327 1.07 21.56 -19.43
CA TRP A 327 1.16 21.01 -20.78
C TRP A 327 1.14 22.10 -21.84
N VAL A 328 0.17 23.03 -21.75
CA VAL A 328 0.09 24.20 -22.64
C VAL A 328 1.35 25.05 -22.52
N PHE A 329 1.88 25.25 -21.31
CA PHE A 329 3.13 25.98 -21.11
C PHE A 329 4.32 25.33 -21.82
N ILE A 330 4.54 24.02 -21.65
CA ILE A 330 5.64 23.31 -22.33
C ILE A 330 5.45 23.36 -23.84
N LYS A 331 4.26 23.03 -24.35
CA LYS A 331 3.98 23.04 -25.79
C LYS A 331 4.18 24.42 -26.40
N LYS A 332 3.77 25.48 -25.70
CA LYS A 332 4.01 26.85 -26.14
C LYS A 332 5.50 27.20 -26.16
N LEU A 333 6.24 26.85 -25.12
CA LEU A 333 7.69 27.07 -25.05
C LEU A 333 8.42 26.36 -26.20
N LEU A 334 8.04 25.11 -26.50
CA LEU A 334 8.59 24.34 -27.62
C LEU A 334 8.23 24.99 -28.97
N ASN A 335 6.99 25.45 -29.14
CA ASN A 335 6.54 26.16 -30.35
C ASN A 335 7.30 27.47 -30.58
N ASP A 336 7.60 28.22 -29.52
CA ASP A 336 8.37 29.48 -29.63
C ASP A 336 9.84 29.24 -30.01
N LYS A 337 10.39 28.05 -29.72
CA LYS A 337 11.73 27.63 -30.16
C LYS A 337 11.76 27.04 -31.58
N GLY A 338 10.58 26.74 -32.14
CA GLY A 338 10.42 26.29 -33.53
C GLY A 338 11.26 25.06 -33.86
N LYS A 339 11.93 25.08 -35.02
CA LYS A 339 12.69 23.94 -35.57
C LYS A 339 13.73 23.35 -34.61
N LEU A 340 14.30 24.18 -33.73
CA LEU A 340 15.28 23.76 -32.73
C LEU A 340 14.69 22.79 -31.71
N ALA A 341 13.39 22.89 -31.44
CA ALA A 341 12.67 22.10 -30.45
C ALA A 341 11.82 20.97 -31.06
N TYR A 342 11.89 20.73 -32.37
CA TYR A 342 11.06 19.69 -33.01
C TYR A 342 11.33 18.28 -32.49
N ASN A 343 12.59 17.97 -32.17
CA ASN A 343 12.94 16.68 -31.56
C ASN A 343 12.34 16.53 -30.17
N TYR A 344 12.29 17.62 -29.39
CA TYR A 344 11.64 17.66 -28.09
C TYR A 344 10.11 17.54 -28.21
N HIS A 345 9.50 18.22 -29.17
CA HIS A 345 8.07 18.05 -29.49
C HIS A 345 7.74 16.60 -29.83
N PHE A 346 8.46 16.03 -30.79
CA PHE A 346 8.25 14.65 -31.21
C PHE A 346 8.45 13.65 -30.06
N ALA A 347 9.49 13.83 -29.24
CA ALA A 347 9.70 13.00 -28.06
C ALA A 347 8.57 13.15 -27.04
N PHE A 348 8.10 14.38 -26.80
CA PHE A 348 6.99 14.63 -25.87
C PHE A 348 5.70 13.96 -26.36
N ASP A 349 5.36 14.09 -27.65
CA ASP A 349 4.15 13.51 -28.23
C ASP A 349 4.19 11.98 -28.28
N SER A 350 5.35 11.41 -28.61
CA SER A 350 5.55 9.96 -28.60
C SER A 350 5.31 9.37 -27.22
N LEU A 351 5.82 10.04 -26.18
CA LEU A 351 5.62 9.62 -24.80
C LEU A 351 4.17 9.83 -24.34
N LEU A 352 3.52 10.94 -24.69
CA LEU A 352 2.10 11.16 -24.38
C LEU A 352 1.20 10.11 -25.04
N SER A 353 1.48 9.73 -26.30
CA SER A 353 0.75 8.67 -26.98
C SER A 353 0.94 7.32 -26.29
N THR A 354 2.18 6.99 -25.92
CA THR A 354 2.52 5.68 -25.33
C THR A 354 2.01 5.52 -23.90
N TYR A 355 2.12 6.57 -23.07
CA TYR A 355 1.82 6.48 -21.64
C TYR A 355 0.43 7.02 -21.28
N ALA A 356 -0.16 7.88 -22.11
CA ALA A 356 -1.44 8.52 -21.78
C ALA A 356 -2.51 8.35 -22.86
N GLU A 357 -2.21 7.67 -23.97
CA GLU A 357 -3.12 7.54 -25.13
C GLU A 357 -3.61 8.92 -25.63
N LEU A 358 -2.79 9.95 -25.41
CA LEU A 358 -3.07 11.31 -25.85
C LEU A 358 -2.36 11.55 -27.18
N GLU A 359 -3.14 11.69 -28.24
CA GLU A 359 -2.64 11.87 -29.60
C GLU A 359 -2.96 13.26 -30.16
N GLU A 360 -2.06 13.75 -31.00
CA GLU A 360 -2.32 14.88 -31.87
C GLU A 360 -3.14 14.41 -33.09
N GLU A 361 -4.06 15.25 -33.58
CA GLU A 361 -4.73 15.03 -34.85
C GLU A 361 -3.80 15.41 -36.01
N ILE A 362 -3.56 14.47 -36.91
CA ILE A 362 -2.65 14.61 -38.06
C ILE A 362 -3.47 14.67 -39.36
N GLU A 363 -4.73 14.19 -39.35
CA GLU A 363 -5.59 14.19 -40.54
C GLU A 363 -6.10 15.60 -40.86
N ILE A 364 -5.55 16.18 -41.94
CA ILE A 364 -5.87 17.54 -42.40
C ILE A 364 -7.38 17.77 -42.57
N LYS A 365 -8.11 16.79 -43.12
CA LYS A 365 -9.57 16.91 -43.31
C LYS A 365 -10.32 17.07 -41.98
N ASN A 366 -9.88 16.38 -40.93
CA ASN A 366 -10.49 16.48 -39.60
C ASN A 366 -10.16 17.85 -38.99
N ILE A 367 -8.93 18.33 -39.18
CA ILE A 367 -8.50 19.67 -38.73
C ILE A 367 -9.36 20.76 -39.37
N GLU A 368 -9.49 20.75 -40.69
CA GLU A 368 -10.33 21.71 -41.44
C GLU A 368 -11.81 21.65 -41.01
N SER A 369 -12.34 20.44 -40.80
CA SER A 369 -13.73 20.27 -40.34
C SER A 369 -13.95 20.84 -38.94
N MET A 370 -12.98 20.67 -38.04
CA MET A 370 -13.06 21.14 -36.67
C MET A 370 -12.97 22.67 -36.62
N GLU A 371 -12.10 23.27 -37.43
CA GLU A 371 -12.01 24.72 -37.60
C GLU A 371 -13.38 25.30 -38.01
N ALA A 372 -14.04 24.70 -39.01
CA ALA A 372 -15.38 25.12 -39.44
C ALA A 372 -16.45 24.96 -38.34
N ILE A 373 -16.35 23.94 -37.49
CA ILE A 373 -17.24 23.74 -36.34
C ILE A 373 -17.01 24.84 -35.29
N ILE A 374 -15.75 25.10 -34.94
CA ILE A 374 -15.37 26.15 -33.98
C ILE A 374 -15.89 27.50 -34.45
N ASP A 375 -15.72 27.84 -35.73
CA ASP A 375 -16.25 29.06 -36.34
C ASP A 375 -17.76 29.23 -36.14
N GLN A 376 -18.52 28.16 -36.31
CA GLN A 376 -19.96 28.20 -36.10
C GLN A 376 -20.33 28.38 -34.63
N ILE A 377 -19.56 27.79 -33.71
CA ILE A 377 -19.80 27.94 -32.27
C ILE A 377 -19.46 29.36 -31.82
N THR A 378 -18.28 29.87 -32.21
CA THR A 378 -17.83 31.22 -31.89
C THR A 378 -18.81 32.29 -32.40
N LYS A 379 -19.40 32.10 -33.58
CA LYS A 379 -20.46 33.01 -34.10
C LYS A 379 -21.73 33.05 -33.26
N LYS A 380 -22.04 31.98 -32.51
CA LYS A 380 -23.22 31.91 -31.64
C LYS A 380 -22.96 32.51 -30.27
N GLU A 381 -21.71 32.78 -29.93
CA GLU A 381 -21.32 33.30 -28.63
C GLU A 381 -21.32 34.83 -28.61
N ASP A 382 -21.87 35.37 -27.54
CA ASP A 382 -21.97 36.81 -27.33
C ASP A 382 -20.84 37.28 -26.40
N PHE A 383 -19.72 37.69 -27.01
CA PHE A 383 -18.55 38.19 -26.28
C PHE A 383 -18.76 39.53 -25.58
N SER A 384 -19.92 40.18 -25.75
CA SER A 384 -20.26 41.43 -25.07
C SER A 384 -20.82 41.22 -23.66
N LYS A 385 -21.20 39.98 -23.28
CA LYS A 385 -21.78 39.66 -21.98
C LYS A 385 -20.71 39.23 -20.97
N ASN A 386 -20.58 40.00 -19.89
CA ASN A 386 -19.77 39.59 -18.75
C ASN A 386 -20.35 38.35 -18.07
N VAL A 387 -19.49 37.37 -17.80
CA VAL A 387 -19.86 36.15 -17.08
C VAL A 387 -20.12 36.47 -15.60
N LYS A 388 -21.10 35.81 -14.98
CA LYS A 388 -21.54 36.09 -13.59
C LYS A 388 -20.42 35.99 -12.53
N PHE A 389 -19.34 35.28 -12.83
CA PHE A 389 -18.18 35.10 -11.94
C PHE A 389 -17.03 36.10 -12.21
N HIS A 390 -17.16 36.98 -13.21
CA HIS A 390 -16.14 37.98 -13.50
C HIS A 390 -16.21 39.12 -12.46
N ASN A 391 -15.42 39.01 -11.40
CA ASN A 391 -15.31 40.07 -10.40
C ASN A 391 -14.19 41.05 -10.79
N VAL A 392 -14.59 42.19 -11.35
CA VAL A 392 -13.68 43.30 -11.71
C VAL A 392 -12.92 43.83 -10.48
N ASN A 393 -13.52 43.72 -9.28
CA ASN A 393 -12.94 44.21 -8.04
C ASN A 393 -12.29 43.08 -7.23
N THR A 394 -11.09 42.69 -7.67
CA THR A 394 -10.32 41.60 -7.05
C THR A 394 -9.80 41.98 -5.66
N SER A 395 -9.56 40.99 -4.80
CA SER A 395 -8.99 41.22 -3.46
C SER A 395 -7.64 41.96 -3.50
N TYR A 396 -6.84 41.73 -4.54
CA TYR A 396 -5.58 42.45 -4.74
C TYR A 396 -5.79 43.90 -5.18
N LEU A 397 -6.80 44.19 -6.02
CA LEU A 397 -7.16 45.57 -6.35
C LEU A 397 -7.62 46.33 -5.10
N LYS A 398 -8.44 45.70 -4.25
CA LYS A 398 -8.85 46.26 -2.95
C LYS A 398 -7.64 46.55 -2.07
N PHE A 399 -6.75 45.58 -1.88
CA PHE A 399 -5.50 45.77 -1.15
C PHE A 399 -4.65 46.92 -1.72
N LYS A 400 -4.54 47.03 -3.05
CA LYS A 400 -3.80 48.11 -3.71
C LYS A 400 -4.46 49.47 -3.45
N ILE A 401 -5.78 49.55 -3.51
CA ILE A 401 -6.55 50.76 -3.18
C ILE A 401 -6.32 51.14 -1.71
N ASP A 402 -6.40 50.18 -0.78
CA ASP A 402 -6.21 50.43 0.65
C ASP A 402 -4.77 50.86 0.97
N LYS A 403 -3.78 50.30 0.27
CA LYS A 403 -2.36 50.70 0.40
C LYS A 403 -2.07 52.07 -0.20
N LEU A 404 -2.78 52.47 -1.25
CA LEU A 404 -2.66 53.80 -1.83
C LEU A 404 -3.36 54.86 -0.95
N LYS A 405 -4.54 54.53 -0.41
CA LYS A 405 -5.27 55.39 0.55
C LYS A 405 -4.50 55.61 1.84
N SER A 406 -3.89 54.58 2.40
CA SER A 406 -3.03 54.70 3.60
C SER A 406 -1.75 55.51 3.35
N LYS A 407 -1.30 55.62 2.10
CA LYS A 407 -0.22 56.55 1.71
C LYS A 407 -0.69 58.00 1.69
N ASP A 408 -1.90 58.26 1.20
CA ASP A 408 -2.48 59.61 1.15
C ASP A 408 -2.88 60.12 2.55
N GLU A 409 -3.29 59.24 3.46
CA GLU A 409 -3.58 59.57 4.87
C GLU A 409 -2.30 59.80 5.69
N GLY A 410 -1.18 59.16 5.34
CA GLY A 410 0.12 59.35 5.99
C GLY A 410 0.84 60.66 5.65
N THR A 411 0.50 61.34 4.55
CA THR A 411 1.10 62.63 4.17
C THR A 411 0.37 63.86 4.72
N ASN A 412 -0.81 63.70 5.32
CA ASN A 412 -1.58 64.82 5.88
C ASN A 412 -1.48 64.96 7.41
N ALA A 413 -0.78 64.05 8.10
CA ALA A 413 -0.65 64.07 9.56
C ALA A 413 0.68 64.67 10.09
N ASP A 414 1.65 64.95 9.22
CA ASP A 414 2.97 65.52 9.59
C ASP A 414 3.19 66.96 9.08
N VAL A 415 2.11 67.67 8.77
CA VAL A 415 2.17 69.12 8.48
C VAL A 415 1.21 69.87 9.37
N LEU A 416 1.51 69.90 10.67
CA LEU A 416 1.20 71.06 11.50
C LEU A 416 2.34 71.29 12.50
N PHE A 417 2.85 72.52 12.42
CA PHE A 417 3.46 73.24 13.53
C PHE A 417 2.75 73.02 14.87
#